data_AF-A0A6V8M1N9-F1
#
_entry.id   AF-A0A6V8M1N9-F1
#
_cell.length_a   1.000
_cell.length_b   1.000
_cell.length_c   1.000
_cell.angle_alpha   90.00
_cell.angle_beta   90.00
_cell.angle_gamma   90.00
#
_symmetry.space_group_name_H-M   'P 1'
#
loop_
_entity.id
_entity.type
_entity.pdbx_description
1 polymer ?
#
loop_
_entity_poly.entity_id
_entity_poly.type
_entity_poly.pdbx_seq_one_letter_code
_entity_poly.pdbx_strand_id
1 'polypeptide(L)'
;MSNNRDMRGASSGNSAGECPDALTVAAYLDGRLEGAELAAVERHLAACRKCATDVLELRELLDNVAGDEPGREEHVREAADKAKKLVRG
;
A
#
# COMPACT_ATOMS: atom_id res chain seq x y z
N MET A 1 6.44 40.97 -4.61
CA MET A 1 6.09 39.69 -3.95
C MET A 1 5.27 38.88 -4.94
N SER A 2 5.91 38.04 -5.76
CA SER A 2 5.24 37.25 -6.78
C SER A 2 5.28 35.79 -6.34
N ASN A 3 4.16 35.29 -5.83
CA ASN A 3 3.92 33.90 -5.50
C ASN A 3 3.27 33.22 -6.70
N ASN A 4 3.97 32.29 -7.35
CA ASN A 4 3.34 31.24 -8.17
C ASN A 4 3.88 29.88 -7.70
N ARG A 5 3.03 29.16 -6.96
CA ARG A 5 3.23 27.75 -6.59
C ARG A 5 2.49 26.91 -7.62
N ASP A 6 3.18 26.52 -8.68
CA ASP A 6 2.67 25.59 -9.67
C ASP A 6 2.87 24.14 -9.18
N MET A 7 1.90 23.64 -8.41
CA MET A 7 1.77 22.22 -8.07
C MET A 7 1.23 21.44 -9.28
N ARG A 8 2.10 20.91 -10.13
CA ARG A 8 1.76 19.82 -11.09
C ARG A 8 2.56 18.57 -10.76
N GLY A 9 2.04 17.78 -9.82
CA GLY A 9 2.40 16.38 -9.67
C GLY A 9 1.44 15.53 -10.50
N ALA A 10 1.92 14.99 -11.62
CA ALA A 10 1.31 13.85 -12.30
C ALA A 10 2.29 13.25 -13.33
N SER A 11 2.79 12.06 -12.97
CA SER A 11 3.11 10.94 -13.86
C SER A 11 4.32 11.05 -14.80
N SER A 12 5.34 10.22 -14.51
CA SER A 12 5.71 9.07 -15.36
C SER A 12 7.21 8.81 -15.37
N GLY A 13 7.58 7.56 -15.06
CA GLY A 13 8.79 6.94 -15.58
C GLY A 13 9.90 6.79 -14.57
N ASN A 14 9.81 5.75 -13.74
CA ASN A 14 10.94 5.20 -13.05
C ASN A 14 11.95 4.70 -14.10
N SER A 15 13.03 5.46 -14.31
CA SER A 15 14.14 5.04 -15.17
C SER A 15 14.84 3.85 -14.51
N ALA A 16 15.50 3.00 -15.29
CA ALA A 16 16.14 1.74 -14.87
C ALA A 16 17.29 1.87 -13.83
N GLY A 17 17.38 3.00 -13.12
CA GLY A 17 18.27 3.27 -12.00
C GLY A 17 17.63 4.05 -10.83
N GLU A 18 16.33 4.32 -10.85
CA GLU A 18 15.61 4.96 -9.73
C GLU A 18 14.80 3.93 -8.91
N CYS A 19 14.64 4.22 -7.61
CA CYS A 19 13.89 3.34 -6.71
C CYS A 19 12.43 3.21 -7.15
N PRO A 20 11.79 2.05 -6.89
CA PRO A 20 10.38 1.86 -7.20
C PRO A 20 9.53 2.97 -6.56
N ASP A 21 8.49 3.38 -7.27
CA ASP A 21 7.57 4.39 -6.77
C ASP A 21 6.76 3.87 -5.57
N ALA A 22 6.14 4.80 -4.84
CA ALA A 22 5.41 4.48 -3.62
C ALA A 22 4.23 3.52 -3.84
N LEU A 23 3.55 3.57 -4.99
CA LEU A 23 2.44 2.68 -5.28
C LEU A 23 2.93 1.26 -5.52
N THR A 24 4.03 1.11 -6.24
CA THR A 24 4.71 -0.17 -6.46
C THR A 24 5.19 -0.77 -5.13
N VAL A 25 5.80 0.02 -4.24
CA VAL A 25 6.22 -0.45 -2.92
C VAL A 25 5.02 -0.86 -2.06
N ALA A 26 3.92 -0.11 -2.07
CA ALA A 26 2.70 -0.47 -1.35
C ALA A 26 2.12 -1.79 -1.88
N ALA A 27 2.03 -1.97 -3.21
CA ALA A 27 1.56 -3.21 -3.82
C ALA A 27 2.46 -4.41 -3.47
N TYR A 28 3.78 -4.20 -3.37
CA TYR A 28 4.73 -5.22 -2.90
C TYR A 28 4.45 -5.61 -1.45
N LEU A 29 4.28 -4.63 -0.55
CA LEU A 29 3.99 -4.87 0.87
C LEU A 29 2.63 -5.55 1.09
N ASP A 30 1.63 -5.23 0.27
CA ASP A 30 0.31 -5.87 0.29
C ASP A 30 0.30 -7.28 -0.36
N GLY A 31 1.40 -7.73 -0.93
CA GLY A 31 1.47 -9.02 -1.65
C GLY A 31 0.66 -9.05 -2.95
N ARG A 32 0.41 -7.90 -3.57
CA ARG A 32 -0.40 -7.75 -4.80
C ARG A 32 0.41 -7.76 -6.10
N LEU A 33 1.74 -7.79 -6.01
CA LEU A 33 2.61 -7.91 -7.19
C LEU A 33 2.86 -9.38 -7.54
N GLU A 34 2.89 -9.68 -8.83
CA GLU A 34 3.11 -11.02 -9.34
C GLU A 34 4.11 -11.04 -10.51
N GLY A 35 4.64 -12.22 -10.81
CA GLY A 35 5.45 -12.47 -12.00
C GLY A 35 6.65 -11.53 -12.16
N ALA A 36 6.70 -10.82 -13.30
CA ALA A 36 7.84 -9.98 -13.66
C ALA A 36 7.97 -8.73 -12.79
N GLU A 37 6.86 -8.18 -12.29
CA GLU A 37 6.86 -6.97 -11.47
C GLU A 37 7.42 -7.26 -10.07
N LEU A 38 6.98 -8.37 -9.46
CA LEU A 38 7.54 -8.85 -8.20
C LEU A 38 9.05 -9.07 -8.31
N ALA A 39 9.49 -9.82 -9.32
CA ALA A 39 10.91 -10.11 -9.53
C ALA A 39 11.74 -8.84 -9.79
N ALA A 40 11.16 -7.80 -10.39
CA ALA A 40 11.84 -6.52 -10.60
C ALA A 40 12.04 -5.77 -9.28
N VAL A 41 11.02 -5.73 -8.42
CA VAL A 41 11.12 -5.12 -7.09
C VAL A 41 12.10 -5.89 -6.21
N GLU A 42 12.02 -7.22 -6.14
CA GLU A 42 12.93 -8.04 -5.35
C GLU A 42 14.40 -7.85 -5.79
N ARG A 43 14.65 -7.85 -7.10
CA ARG A 43 16.00 -7.55 -7.63
C ARG A 43 16.46 -6.15 -7.23
N HIS A 44 15.57 -5.17 -7.23
CA HIS A 44 15.91 -3.81 -6.79
C HIS A 44 16.23 -3.77 -5.29
N LEU A 45 15.44 -4.42 -4.44
CA LEU A 45 15.67 -4.48 -2.99
C LEU A 45 17.00 -5.18 -2.67
N ALA A 46 17.39 -6.20 -3.44
CA ALA A 46 18.69 -6.85 -3.32
C ALA A 46 19.87 -5.92 -3.69
N ALA A 47 19.67 -4.98 -4.62
CA ALA A 47 20.70 -4.06 -5.09
C ALA A 47 20.74 -2.73 -4.32
N CYS A 48 19.61 -2.28 -3.77
CA CYS A 48 19.46 -0.96 -3.15
C CYS A 48 19.20 -1.08 -1.64
N ARG A 49 20.27 -0.90 -0.84
CA ARG A 49 20.18 -0.95 0.63
C ARG A 49 19.16 0.03 1.20
N LYS A 50 19.08 1.26 0.66
CA LYS A 50 18.12 2.26 1.13
C LYS A 50 16.69 1.75 1.01
N CYS A 51 16.33 1.30 -0.19
CA CYS A 51 14.96 0.86 -0.47
C CYS A 51 14.64 -0.47 0.26
N ALA A 52 15.64 -1.33 0.53
CA ALA A 52 15.48 -2.47 1.44
C ALA A 52 15.20 -2.04 2.89
N THR A 53 15.95 -1.08 3.45
CA THR A 53 15.72 -0.56 4.80
C THR A 53 14.35 0.10 4.91
N ASP A 54 14.00 0.98 3.97
CA ASP A 54 12.71 1.69 3.97
C ASP A 54 11.52 0.69 3.97
N VAL A 55 11.62 -0.40 3.19
CA VAL A 55 10.59 -1.45 3.14
C VAL A 55 10.48 -2.22 4.46
N LEU A 56 11.61 -2.52 5.10
CA LEU A 56 11.61 -3.21 6.40
C LEU A 56 10.99 -2.32 7.49
N GLU A 57 11.41 -1.06 7.59
CA GLU A 57 10.85 -0.11 8.56
C GLU A 57 9.35 0.09 8.35
N LEU A 58 8.92 0.25 7.09
CA LEU A 58 7.51 0.40 6.77
C LEU A 58 6.71 -0.86 7.13
N ARG A 59 7.28 -2.05 6.92
CA ARG A 59 6.64 -3.31 7.34
C ARG A 59 6.48 -3.40 8.85
N GLU A 60 7.49 -3.01 9.62
CA GLU A 60 7.41 -2.96 11.08
C GLU A 60 6.34 -1.97 11.55
N LEU A 61 6.27 -0.77 10.95
CA LEU A 61 5.23 0.20 11.27
C LEU A 61 3.84 -0.34 10.94
N LEU A 62 3.67 -1.00 9.79
CA LEU A 62 2.40 -1.58 9.38
C LEU A 62 1.97 -2.73 10.31
N ASP A 63 2.89 -3.59 10.74
CA ASP A 63 2.60 -4.66 11.71
C ASP A 63 2.08 -4.09 13.05
N ASN A 64 2.71 -3.02 13.54
CA ASN A 64 2.28 -2.33 14.76
C ASN A 64 0.90 -1.67 14.65
N VAL A 65 0.48 -1.26 13.45
CA VAL A 65 -0.84 -0.65 13.20
C VAL A 65 -1.90 -1.70 12.85
N ALA A 66 -1.52 -2.79 12.17
CA ALA A 66 -2.41 -3.87 11.77
C ALA A 66 -2.90 -4.74 12.95
N GLY A 67 -2.35 -4.51 14.16
CA GLY A 67 -2.89 -5.05 15.41
C GLY A 67 -4.28 -4.54 15.80
N ASP A 68 -4.88 -3.61 15.03
CA ASP A 68 -6.24 -3.14 15.18
C ASP A 68 -7.10 -3.62 13.99
N GLU A 69 -7.98 -4.60 14.26
CA GLU A 69 -9.06 -5.15 13.41
C GLU A 69 -8.78 -6.30 12.41
N PRO A 70 -8.54 -7.54 12.91
CA PRO A 70 -9.02 -8.74 12.22
C PRO A 70 -10.54 -8.88 12.48
N GLY A 71 -11.40 -8.16 11.75
CA GLY A 71 -12.86 -8.23 12.01
C GLY A 71 -13.80 -7.50 11.06
N ARG A 72 -13.31 -6.67 10.14
CA ARG A 72 -14.18 -5.79 9.33
C ARG A 72 -15.12 -6.52 8.36
N GLU A 73 -14.83 -7.77 8.00
CA GLU A 73 -15.73 -8.60 7.19
C GLU A 73 -16.90 -9.21 8.00
N GLU A 74 -16.74 -9.41 9.31
CA GLU A 74 -17.78 -9.95 10.18
C GLU A 74 -18.83 -8.90 10.57
N HIS A 75 -18.38 -7.68 10.89
CA HIS A 75 -19.29 -6.57 11.24
C HIS A 75 -20.20 -6.14 10.09
N VAL A 76 -19.77 -6.31 8.83
CA VAL A 76 -20.62 -6.05 7.65
C VAL A 76 -21.72 -7.10 7.52
N ARG A 77 -21.42 -8.37 7.82
CA ARG A 77 -22.42 -9.45 7.82
C ARG A 77 -23.41 -9.31 8.97
N GLU A 78 -22.96 -8.95 10.16
CA GLU A 78 -23.82 -8.71 11.32
C GLU A 78 -24.74 -7.50 11.11
N ALA A 79 -24.22 -6.41 10.53
CA ALA A 79 -25.03 -5.25 10.16
C ALA A 79 -26.09 -5.61 9.12
N ALA A 80 -25.76 -6.46 8.14
CA ALA A 80 -26.71 -6.94 7.14
C ALA A 80 -27.81 -7.85 7.73
N ASP A 81 -27.51 -8.70 8.71
CA ASP A 81 -28.51 -9.54 9.40
C ASP A 81 -29.44 -8.72 10.30
N LYS A 82 -28.89 -7.75 11.03
CA LYS A 82 -29.65 -6.84 11.89
C LYS A 82 -30.61 -5.96 11.08
N ALA A 83 -30.18 -5.47 9.93
CA ALA A 83 -31.04 -4.71 9.02
C ALA A 83 -32.23 -5.55 8.51
N LYS A 84 -32.03 -6.84 8.19
CA LYS A 84 -33.10 -7.74 7.76
C LYS A 84 -34.14 -8.00 8.87
N LYS A 85 -33.75 -7.96 10.14
CA LYS A 85 -34.67 -8.13 11.29
C LYS A 85 -35.56 -6.89 11.51
N LEU A 86 -35.08 -5.69 11.20
CA LEU A 86 -35.83 -4.44 11.40
C LEU A 86 -36.87 -4.16 10.31
N VAL A 87 -36.66 -4.65 9.09
CA VAL A 87 -37.60 -4.48 7.96
C VAL A 87 -38.79 -5.47 8.02
N ARG A 88 -38.73 -6.47 8.91
CA ARG A 88 -39.73 -7.55 9.01
C ARG A 88 -40.57 -7.50 10.30
N GLY A 89 -40.53 -6.38 11.03
CA GLY A 89 -41.30 -6.11 12.25
C GLY A 89 -42.31 -5.00 12.07
#